data_AF-A0A7G2M0Z0-F1
#
_entry.id   AF-A0A7G2M0Z0-F1
#
_cell.length_a   1.000
_cell.length_b   1.000
_cell.length_c   1.000
_cell.angle_alpha   90.00
_cell.angle_beta   90.00
_cell.angle_gamma   90.00
#
_symmetry.space_group_name_H-M   'P 1'
#
loop_
_entity.id
_entity.type
_entity.pdbx_description
1 polymer ?
#
loop_
_entity_poly.entity_id
_entity_poly.type
_entity_poly.pdbx_seq_one_letter_code
_entity_poly.pdbx_strand_id
1 'polypeptide(L)'
;MDRSSRIKGVLAGGSDGWEVFHKSRAMFAAGVPVTELTIGEHDIRTAAPILQEMHRSALGGHTGYAAVPGTDALRDRIAKRAEERTGVPTTRDNVVVTPGGQAGLFAAFMAACDPGDAALYIDPYYATYPGTLRAAGA
;
A
#
# COMPACT_ATOMS: atom_id res chain seq x y z
N MET A 1 9.18 29.50 -2.08
CA MET A 1 10.04 28.35 -1.72
C MET A 1 9.96 27.37 -2.87
N ASP A 2 11.08 27.01 -3.49
CA ASP A 2 11.07 26.04 -4.59
C ASP A 2 10.89 24.61 -4.05
N ARG A 3 10.19 23.74 -4.78
CA ARG A 3 9.92 22.36 -4.36
C ARG A 3 11.21 21.52 -4.46
N SER A 4 11.34 20.48 -3.62
CA SER A 4 12.47 19.55 -3.71
C SER A 4 12.51 18.85 -5.08
N SER A 5 13.71 18.54 -5.56
CA SER A 5 13.92 17.81 -6.82
C SER A 5 13.18 16.47 -6.84
N ARG A 6 13.17 15.75 -5.70
CA ARG A 6 12.44 14.48 -5.53
C ARG A 6 10.94 14.63 -5.79
N ILE A 7 10.28 15.62 -5.19
CA ILE A 7 8.83 15.84 -5.39
C ILE A 7 8.52 16.20 -6.84
N LYS A 8 9.38 17.00 -7.48
CA LYS A 8 9.25 17.33 -8.90
C LYS A 8 9.33 16.09 -9.79
N GLY A 9 10.21 15.14 -9.47
CA GLY A 9 10.36 13.87 -10.20
C GLY A 9 9.18 12.90 -10.03
N VAL A 10 8.64 12.77 -8.81
CA VAL A 10 7.48 11.90 -8.54
C VAL A 10 6.24 12.37 -9.31
N LEU A 11 6.01 13.68 -9.36
CA LEU A 11 4.83 14.31 -9.97
C LEU A 11 5.00 14.61 -11.47
N ALA A 12 5.96 13.98 -12.15
CA ALA A 12 6.24 14.26 -13.55
C ALA A 12 5.10 13.79 -14.47
N GLY A 13 4.04 14.62 -14.56
CA GLY A 13 3.01 14.68 -15.61
C GLY A 13 2.14 13.45 -15.83
N GLY A 14 0.81 13.62 -15.80
CA GLY A 14 -0.15 12.58 -16.17
C GLY A 14 -1.48 12.73 -15.42
N SER A 15 -2.49 11.98 -15.85
CA SER A 15 -3.72 11.80 -15.07
C SER A 15 -3.40 11.01 -13.80
N ASP A 16 -3.98 11.40 -12.67
CA ASP A 16 -3.86 10.66 -11.40
C ASP A 16 -4.76 9.40 -11.36
N GLY A 17 -5.49 9.14 -12.44
CA GLY A 17 -6.44 8.03 -12.56
C GLY A 17 -7.77 8.27 -11.83
N TRP A 18 -7.92 9.40 -11.13
CA TRP A 18 -9.10 9.70 -10.32
C TRP A 18 -10.14 10.53 -11.05
N GLU A 19 -9.82 11.10 -12.22
CA GLU A 19 -10.74 11.95 -12.99
C GLU A 19 -12.09 11.27 -13.27
N VAL A 20 -12.06 10.01 -13.72
CA VAL A 20 -13.29 9.24 -14.02
C VAL A 20 -14.07 8.95 -12.74
N PHE A 21 -13.37 8.65 -11.63
CA PHE A 21 -14.00 8.44 -10.33
C PHE A 21 -14.64 9.73 -9.79
N HIS A 22 -13.97 10.88 -9.87
CA HIS A 22 -14.57 12.14 -9.43
C HIS A 22 -15.82 12.49 -10.26
N LYS A 23 -15.77 12.22 -11.57
CA LYS A 23 -16.93 12.40 -12.44
C LYS A 23 -18.08 11.46 -12.08
N SER A 24 -17.83 10.17 -11.82
CA SER A 24 -18.88 9.22 -11.41
C SER A 24 -19.53 9.65 -10.10
N ARG A 25 -18.74 10.12 -9.12
CA ARG A 25 -19.25 10.64 -7.84
C ARG A 25 -20.14 11.87 -8.03
N ALA A 26 -19.77 12.80 -8.90
CA ALA A 26 -20.60 13.96 -9.21
C ALA A 26 -21.93 13.56 -9.90
N MET A 27 -21.89 12.57 -10.80
CA MET A 27 -23.08 12.05 -11.46
C MET A 27 -24.04 11.36 -10.49
N PHE A 28 -23.53 10.55 -9.55
CA PHE A 28 -24.33 9.98 -8.45
C PHE A 28 -25.01 11.06 -7.63
N ALA A 29 -24.28 12.12 -7.24
CA ALA A 29 -24.82 13.24 -6.47
C ALA A 29 -25.92 14.01 -7.24
N ALA A 30 -25.86 14.02 -8.57
CA ALA A 30 -26.88 14.60 -9.45
C ALA A 30 -28.06 13.66 -9.73
N GLY A 31 -28.12 12.47 -9.11
CA GLY A 31 -29.19 11.49 -9.31
C GLY A 31 -29.10 10.71 -10.63
N VAL A 32 -27.96 10.78 -11.33
CA VAL A 32 -27.76 10.03 -12.56
C VAL A 32 -27.39 8.58 -12.23
N PRO A 33 -28.07 7.57 -12.79
CA PRO A 33 -27.71 6.17 -12.59
C PRO A 33 -26.37 5.88 -13.29
N VAL A 34 -25.36 5.50 -12.51
CA VAL A 34 -24.01 5.15 -12.99
C VAL A 34 -23.63 3.77 -12.46
N THR A 35 -23.08 2.91 -13.32
CA THR A 35 -22.39 1.69 -12.92
C THR A 35 -20.89 1.99 -12.92
N GLU A 36 -20.28 2.01 -11.74
CA GLU A 36 -18.84 2.29 -11.59
C GLU A 36 -18.03 1.01 -11.64
N LEU A 37 -17.12 0.90 -12.62
CA LEU A 37 -16.23 -0.25 -12.83
C LEU A 37 -14.74 0.15 -12.71
N THR A 38 -14.46 1.22 -11.97
CA THR A 38 -13.14 1.88 -11.93
C THR A 38 -12.44 1.81 -10.58
N ILE A 39 -13.15 1.42 -9.52
CA ILE A 39 -12.59 1.37 -8.17
C ILE A 39 -11.90 0.02 -7.91
N GLY A 40 -10.67 0.07 -7.40
CA GLY A 40 -9.87 -1.13 -7.08
C GLY A 40 -10.10 -1.68 -5.68
N GLU A 41 -10.86 -0.97 -4.84
CA GLU A 41 -11.26 -1.46 -3.51
C GLU A 41 -12.44 -2.43 -3.65
N HIS A 42 -12.37 -3.56 -2.94
CA HIS A 42 -13.45 -4.54 -2.94
C HIS A 42 -14.68 -4.00 -2.19
N ASP A 43 -15.87 -4.40 -2.64
CA ASP A 43 -17.15 -4.11 -1.97
C ASP A 43 -17.41 -5.00 -0.74
N ILE A 44 -16.60 -6.05 -0.56
CA ILE A 44 -16.64 -6.92 0.61
C ILE A 44 -16.19 -6.14 1.85
N ARG A 45 -17.03 -6.10 2.89
CA ARG A 45 -16.70 -5.43 4.15
C ARG A 45 -15.71 -6.26 4.96
N THR A 46 -14.94 -5.59 5.83
CA THR A 46 -14.10 -6.27 6.83
C THR A 46 -14.95 -7.26 7.63
N ALA A 47 -14.50 -8.51 7.71
CA ALA A 47 -15.24 -9.57 8.38
C ALA A 47 -15.48 -9.24 9.86
N ALA A 48 -16.68 -9.57 10.36
CA ALA A 48 -17.09 -9.26 11.74
C ALA A 48 -16.10 -9.74 12.82
N PRO A 49 -15.48 -10.93 12.73
CA PRO A 49 -14.47 -11.36 13.71
C PRO A 49 -13.25 -10.44 13.79
N ILE A 50 -12.84 -9.84 12.66
CA ILE A 50 -11.71 -8.89 12.62
C ILE A 50 -12.11 -7.60 13.36
N LEU A 51 -13.31 -7.08 13.08
CA LEU A 51 -13.83 -5.88 13.75
C LEU A 51 -13.95 -6.08 15.26
N GLN A 52 -14.43 -7.25 15.69
CA GLN A 52 -14.54 -7.61 17.11
C GLN A 52 -13.17 -7.67 17.78
N GLU A 53 -12.17 -8.25 17.11
CA GLU A 53 -10.81 -8.33 17.66
C GLU A 53 -10.13 -6.97 17.71
N MET A 54 -10.33 -6.12 16.69
CA MET A 54 -9.86 -4.73 16.71
C MET A 54 -10.44 -3.96 17.91
N HIS A 55 -11.75 -4.11 18.15
CA HIS A 55 -12.43 -3.50 19.29
C HIS A 55 -11.86 -3.99 20.62
N ARG A 56 -11.72 -5.30 20.79
CA ARG A 56 -11.13 -5.92 22.00
C ARG A 56 -9.70 -5.45 22.23
N SER A 57 -8.89 -5.40 21.18
CA SER A 57 -7.50 -4.96 21.25
C SER A 57 -7.39 -3.50 21.70
N ALA A 58 -8.23 -2.62 21.14
CA ALA A 58 -8.28 -1.21 21.54
C ALA A 58 -8.70 -1.03 23.01
N LEU A 59 -9.78 -1.72 23.45
CA LEU A 59 -10.21 -1.69 24.86
C LEU A 59 -9.18 -2.30 25.82
N GLY A 60 -8.39 -3.27 25.34
CA GLY A 60 -7.28 -3.86 26.07
C GLY A 60 -6.05 -2.95 26.21
N GLY A 61 -6.09 -1.72 25.69
CA GLY A 61 -5.00 -0.75 25.82
C GLY A 61 -3.89 -0.87 24.78
N HIS A 62 -4.06 -1.67 23.72
CA HIS A 62 -3.08 -1.80 22.63
C HIS A 62 -3.12 -0.59 21.66
N THR A 63 -2.85 0.60 22.19
CA THR A 63 -2.94 1.89 21.46
C THR A 63 -1.62 2.67 21.45
N GLY A 64 -0.58 2.14 22.11
CA GLY A 64 0.77 2.71 22.13
C GLY A 64 1.64 2.24 20.95
N TYR A 65 2.91 2.63 21.00
CA TYR A 65 3.89 2.17 20.02
C TYR A 65 4.02 0.66 19.99
N ALA A 66 4.06 0.09 18.79
CA ALA A 66 4.54 -1.26 18.55
C ALA A 66 6.05 -1.26 18.29
N ALA A 67 6.68 -2.42 18.34
CA ALA A 67 8.03 -2.58 17.81
C ALA A 67 8.06 -2.17 16.33
N VAL A 68 9.13 -1.50 15.90
CA VAL A 68 9.29 -0.98 14.52
C VAL A 68 8.97 -2.02 13.44
N PRO A 69 9.49 -3.27 13.48
CA PRO A 69 9.16 -4.26 12.44
C PRO A 69 7.74 -4.84 12.55
N GLY A 70 6.99 -4.52 13.61
CA GLY A 70 5.71 -5.14 13.96
C GLY A 70 5.81 -6.06 15.17
N THR A 71 4.66 -6.47 15.71
CA THR A 71 4.62 -7.39 16.85
C THR A 71 5.10 -8.79 16.45
N ASP A 72 5.84 -9.45 17.33
CA ASP A 72 6.39 -10.79 17.09
C ASP A 72 5.32 -11.80 16.66
N ALA A 73 4.20 -11.82 17.37
CA ALA A 73 3.10 -12.74 17.08
C ALA A 73 2.51 -12.53 15.67
N LEU A 74 2.39 -11.27 15.21
CA LEU A 74 1.92 -10.98 13.86
C LEU A 74 2.96 -11.41 12.81
N ARG A 75 4.23 -11.09 13.04
CA ARG A 75 5.34 -11.42 12.14
C ARG A 75 5.50 -12.94 11.97
N ASP A 76 5.39 -13.71 13.05
CA ASP A 76 5.37 -15.18 13.00
C ASP A 76 4.25 -15.74 12.14
N ARG A 77 3.03 -15.19 12.31
CA ARG A 77 1.85 -15.63 11.55
C ARG A 77 1.99 -15.33 10.07
N ILE A 78 2.54 -14.15 9.73
CA ILE A 78 2.83 -13.78 8.35
C ILE A 78 3.90 -14.70 7.76
N ALA A 79 5.00 -14.92 8.48
CA ALA A 79 6.10 -15.78 8.03
C ALA A 79 5.63 -17.20 7.74
N LYS A 80 4.89 -17.80 8.68
CA LYS A 80 4.29 -19.13 8.50
C LYS A 80 3.36 -19.18 7.29
N ARG A 81 2.48 -18.19 7.13
CA ARG A 81 1.55 -18.12 5.98
C ARG A 81 2.29 -17.96 4.65
N ALA A 82 3.39 -17.21 4.62
CA ALA A 82 4.20 -17.04 3.43
C ALA A 82 4.86 -18.37 3.05
N GLU A 83 5.51 -19.05 4.00
CA GLU A 83 6.13 -20.35 3.77
C GLU A 83 5.13 -21.41 3.32
N GLU A 84 3.94 -21.49 3.94
CA GLU A 84 2.87 -22.41 3.52
C GLU A 84 2.41 -22.18 2.07
N ARG A 85 2.50 -20.95 1.57
CA ARG A 85 2.05 -20.58 0.22
C ARG A 85 3.15 -20.71 -0.83
N THR A 86 4.39 -20.44 -0.46
CA THR A 86 5.51 -20.35 -1.40
C THR A 86 6.44 -21.56 -1.35
N GLY A 87 6.42 -22.33 -0.25
CA GLY A 87 7.40 -23.37 0.06
C GLY A 87 8.79 -22.85 0.44
N VAL A 88 8.96 -21.52 0.56
CA VAL A 88 10.25 -20.90 0.91
C VAL A 88 10.34 -20.77 2.43
N PRO A 89 11.38 -21.34 3.09
CA PRO A 89 11.59 -21.19 4.53
C PRO A 89 11.58 -19.72 4.93
N THR A 90 10.65 -19.33 5.81
CA THR A 90 10.44 -17.92 6.17
C THR A 90 10.31 -17.78 7.68
N THR A 91 11.12 -16.92 8.29
CA THR A 91 11.03 -16.61 9.72
C THR A 91 10.51 -15.18 9.92
N ARG A 92 10.20 -14.80 11.17
CA ARG A 92 9.83 -13.42 11.51
C ARG A 92 10.89 -12.40 11.08
N ASP A 93 12.16 -12.79 11.00
CA ASP A 93 13.26 -11.90 10.61
C ASP A 93 13.20 -11.50 9.14
N ASN A 94 12.46 -12.25 8.33
CA ASN A 94 12.15 -11.90 6.94
C ASN A 94 10.91 -10.99 6.81
N VAL A 95 10.26 -10.60 7.91
CA VAL A 95 8.97 -9.90 7.90
C VAL A 95 9.06 -8.54 8.60
N VAL A 96 8.66 -7.49 7.88
CA VAL A 96 8.42 -6.14 8.38
C VAL A 96 6.97 -5.74 8.06
N VAL A 97 6.22 -5.31 9.07
CA VAL A 97 4.83 -4.84 8.93
C VAL A 97 4.83 -3.36 8.57
N THR A 98 4.10 -3.01 7.51
CA THR A 98 3.97 -1.63 7.02
C THR A 98 2.50 -1.22 6.92
N PRO A 99 2.18 0.09 6.92
CA PRO A 99 0.82 0.57 6.74
C PRO A 99 0.37 0.38 5.28
N GLY A 100 -0.07 -0.83 4.95
CA GLY A 100 -0.53 -1.21 3.62
C GLY A 100 0.59 -1.54 2.63
N GLY A 101 0.23 -2.21 1.54
CA GLY A 101 1.20 -2.69 0.54
C GLY A 101 1.98 -1.58 -0.16
N GLN A 102 1.39 -0.40 -0.34
CA GLN A 102 2.06 0.75 -0.97
C GLN A 102 3.24 1.27 -0.13
N ALA A 103 3.11 1.29 1.20
CA ALA A 103 4.21 1.67 2.10
C ALA A 103 5.31 0.60 2.09
N GLY A 104 4.93 -0.68 2.02
CA GLY A 104 5.88 -1.79 1.83
C GLY A 104 6.67 -1.66 0.53
N LEU A 105 5.99 -1.37 -0.58
CA LEU A 105 6.62 -1.16 -1.88
C LEU A 105 7.59 0.03 -1.86
N PHE A 106 7.16 1.15 -1.27
CA PHE A 106 8.00 2.33 -1.10
C PHE A 106 9.25 2.02 -0.27
N ALA A 107 9.09 1.39 0.90
CA ALA A 107 10.21 1.01 1.75
C ALA A 107 11.18 0.06 1.04
N ALA A 108 10.67 -0.89 0.24
CA ALA A 108 11.50 -1.82 -0.52
C ALA A 108 12.38 -1.10 -1.54
N PHE A 109 11.83 -0.19 -2.35
CA PHE A 109 12.64 0.56 -3.32
C PHE A 109 13.59 1.56 -2.65
N MET A 110 13.16 2.23 -1.58
CA MET A 110 14.04 3.11 -0.81
C MET A 110 15.20 2.36 -0.14
N ALA A 111 15.05 1.05 0.13
CA ALA A 111 16.09 0.21 0.71
C ALA A 111 16.99 -0.45 -0.35
N ALA A 112 16.47 -0.70 -1.56
CA ALA A 112 17.14 -1.48 -2.59
C ALA A 112 17.80 -0.65 -3.70
N CYS A 113 17.42 0.63 -3.86
CA CYS A 113 17.91 1.49 -4.93
C CYS A 113 18.58 2.75 -4.39
N ASP A 114 19.72 3.10 -4.98
CA ASP A 114 20.36 4.39 -4.82
C ASP A 114 19.95 5.36 -5.95
N PRO A 115 20.10 6.69 -5.74
CA PRO A 115 19.83 7.67 -6.80
C PRO A 115 20.69 7.42 -8.05
N GLY A 116 20.06 7.30 -9.21
CA GLY A 116 20.70 7.00 -10.48
C GLY A 116 20.70 5.52 -10.87
N ASP A 117 20.25 4.62 -9.98
CA ASP A 117 20.01 3.22 -10.34
C ASP A 117 18.91 3.08 -11.37
N ALA A 118 18.92 1.95 -12.10
CA ALA A 118 17.83 1.59 -13.01
C ALA A 118 16.93 0.54 -12.36
N ALA A 119 15.64 0.85 -12.25
CA ALA A 119 14.61 -0.10 -11.83
C ALA A 119 13.56 -0.30 -12.94
N LEU A 120 13.06 -1.53 -13.08
CA LEU A 120 12.16 -1.94 -14.15
C LEU A 120 10.76 -2.27 -13.61
N TYR A 121 9.74 -1.96 -14.40
CA TYR A 121 8.36 -2.42 -14.22
C TYR A 121 7.81 -2.86 -15.58
N ILE A 122 6.80 -3.72 -15.57
CA ILE A 122 6.24 -4.35 -16.78
C ILE A 122 4.90 -3.69 -17.09
N ASP A 123 4.72 -3.26 -18.34
CA ASP A 123 3.47 -2.68 -18.86
C ASP A 123 2.49 -3.79 -19.30
N PRO A 124 1.19 -3.74 -18.93
CA PRO A 124 0.52 -2.74 -18.08
C PRO A 124 0.89 -2.86 -16.59
N TYR A 125 1.10 -1.71 -15.94
CA TYR A 125 1.56 -1.64 -14.55
C TYR A 125 0.54 -0.99 -13.59
N TYR A 126 0.74 -1.21 -12.29
CA TYR A 126 0.00 -0.50 -11.26
C TYR A 126 0.46 0.97 -11.18
N ALA A 127 -0.48 1.91 -11.26
CA ALA A 127 -0.22 3.34 -11.48
C ALA A 127 0.81 3.98 -10.53
N THR A 128 1.01 3.42 -9.34
CA THR A 128 1.96 3.97 -8.36
C THR A 128 3.41 3.52 -8.56
N TYR A 129 3.68 2.50 -9.38
CA TYR A 129 5.04 1.96 -9.55
C TYR A 129 6.03 3.05 -10.03
N PRO A 130 5.80 3.79 -11.14
CA PRO A 130 6.78 4.76 -11.61
C PRO A 130 7.06 5.86 -10.56
N GLY A 131 6.03 6.33 -9.85
CA GLY A 131 6.19 7.33 -8.80
C GLY A 131 7.00 6.80 -7.61
N THR A 132 6.81 5.53 -7.24
CA THR A 132 7.54 4.88 -6.16
C THR A 132 9.03 4.75 -6.47
N LEU A 133 9.38 4.33 -7.69
CA LEU A 133 10.78 4.24 -8.15
C LEU A 133 11.46 5.61 -8.17
N ARG A 134 10.81 6.60 -8.79
CA ARG A 134 11.33 7.98 -8.86
C ARG A 134 11.53 8.61 -7.48
N ALA A 135 10.79 8.15 -6.46
CA ALA A 135 10.98 8.62 -5.10
C ALA A 135 12.33 8.17 -4.52
N ALA A 136 12.83 6.99 -4.89
CA ALA A 136 14.19 6.54 -4.59
C ALA A 136 15.25 7.27 -5.44
N GLY A 137 14.85 7.91 -6.54
CA GLY A 137 15.75 8.56 -7.49
C GLY A 137 16.26 7.60 -8.58
N ALA A 138 15.59 6.46 -8.74
CA ALA A 138 15.77 5.48 -9.79
C ALA A 138 14.74 5.65 -10.92
#